data_AF-A0A6L6HS92-F1
#
_entry.id   AF-A0A6L6HS92-F1
#
_cell.length_a   1.000
_cell.length_b   1.000
_cell.length_c   1.000
_cell.angle_alpha   90.00
_cell.angle_beta   90.00
_cell.angle_gamma   90.00
#
_symmetry.space_group_name_H-M   'P 1'
#
loop_
_entity.id
_entity.type
_entity.pdbx_description
1 polymer ?
#
loop_
_entity_poly.entity_id
_entity_poly.type
_entity_poly.pdbx_seq_one_letter_code
_entity_poly.pdbx_strand_id
1 'polypeptide(L)'
;MEDREGRIGWWVSGTAHGALILWAVLGGVFLRPQPSTPLRTTEVATISGAEFEALAAASRGAGPVGRDATAVAAMPAPAVDEDAAQAPAAASLPDAAESAQDLAQPDRPEARPDLSDFARPDPVAVATDLGVPAGNQTADDAAPLPTADAGAPAADARPARPEAPPADASAAPRSELALDRSALPRLRPEGLVEQRNARLARQAAERQAAAEAARAAEEAAAAAAEEAEERRLTAERAAAEEARRAERAAAEEAERQAEAEQQAEAEREEAAERREAAARREAAEREAEERREAEAQAEEERRAAETEREAEEERRAAEARAAEEAAERERAEAERREAEAQAAERRAEEERQAEAEREAEEERQAAEARQAEEERRAAAEAAEREAEERRAAAEREAAEREAAAEAARQQALADALREAQDGSAGAEGTDTASTGDAVGGDSQMIDGGSGASAAQDPLAAALAGAMSGGAATNDAGTDAGGFVEPMQLAPSPIRPTPLEGIDMSSLSEAQPLSLAEKDAFRTALRQCWNEGALSVEASRMSVSVGFSMTADGRPIETSLRIADYRGGSEGGARHAFEVARRAIMMCGGAGFPLPMDKYGRWRDVVVEFRPDGIGFD
;
A
#
# COMPACT_ATOMS: atom_id res chain seq x y z
N MET A 1 3.81 -65.77 9.44
CA MET A 1 3.55 -64.32 9.23
C MET A 1 4.62 -63.63 8.36
N GLU A 2 5.74 -64.28 8.10
CA GLU A 2 6.97 -63.78 7.46
C GLU A 2 6.78 -63.20 6.05
N ASP A 3 5.77 -63.68 5.29
CA ASP A 3 5.47 -63.29 3.90
C ASP A 3 5.17 -61.79 3.67
N ARG A 4 4.94 -61.00 4.72
CA ARG A 4 4.82 -59.53 4.61
C ARG A 4 6.15 -58.83 4.82
N GLU A 5 6.94 -59.25 5.80
CA GLU A 5 8.18 -58.58 6.20
C GLU A 5 9.25 -58.69 5.11
N GLY A 6 9.44 -59.88 4.51
CA GLY A 6 10.34 -60.06 3.38
C GLY A 6 9.95 -59.23 2.15
N ARG A 7 8.65 -58.99 1.94
CA ARG A 7 8.10 -58.20 0.84
C ARG A 7 8.37 -56.70 1.02
N ILE A 8 8.25 -56.21 2.26
CA ILE A 8 8.57 -54.83 2.63
C ILE A 8 10.08 -54.60 2.55
N GLY A 9 10.89 -55.53 3.06
CA GLY A 9 12.36 -55.47 2.98
C GLY A 9 12.88 -55.42 1.55
N TRP A 10 12.31 -56.21 0.63
CA TRP A 10 12.65 -56.15 -0.80
C TRP A 10 12.29 -54.80 -1.43
N TRP A 11 11.13 -54.23 -1.11
CA TRP A 11 10.71 -52.91 -1.59
C TRP A 11 11.62 -51.78 -1.09
N VAL A 12 11.93 -51.75 0.21
CA VAL A 12 12.80 -50.72 0.82
C VAL A 12 14.23 -50.82 0.28
N SER A 13 14.75 -52.03 0.12
CA SER A 13 16.06 -52.24 -0.51
C SER A 13 16.05 -51.82 -1.99
N GLY A 14 14.98 -52.14 -2.72
CA GLY A 14 14.80 -51.77 -4.12
C GLY A 14 14.76 -50.25 -4.35
N THR A 15 14.00 -49.50 -3.54
CA THR A 15 13.96 -48.04 -3.64
C THR A 15 15.28 -47.38 -3.20
N ALA A 16 15.96 -47.91 -2.17
CA ALA A 16 17.26 -47.40 -1.75
C ALA A 16 18.33 -47.54 -2.86
N HIS A 17 18.44 -48.72 -3.48
CA HIS A 17 19.38 -48.95 -4.58
C HIS A 17 18.98 -48.17 -5.85
N GLY A 18 17.68 -48.10 -6.16
CA GLY A 18 17.16 -47.31 -7.28
C GLY A 18 17.49 -45.81 -7.15
N ALA A 19 17.31 -45.24 -5.96
CA ALA A 19 17.66 -43.85 -5.67
C ALA A 19 19.17 -43.60 -5.78
N LEU A 20 20.01 -44.50 -5.29
CA LEU A 20 21.46 -44.37 -5.36
C LEU A 20 21.99 -44.47 -6.80
N ILE A 21 21.44 -45.37 -7.62
CA ILE A 21 21.76 -45.46 -9.05
C ILE A 21 21.30 -44.21 -9.80
N LEU A 22 20.08 -43.72 -9.54
CA LEU A 22 19.57 -42.49 -10.14
C LEU A 22 20.44 -41.27 -9.76
N TRP A 23 20.84 -41.17 -8.49
CA TRP A 23 21.74 -40.13 -8.00
C TRP A 23 23.12 -40.18 -8.68
N ALA A 24 23.70 -41.37 -8.87
CA ALA A 24 24.96 -41.52 -9.58
C ALA A 24 24.86 -41.10 -11.06
N VAL A 25 23.77 -41.45 -11.74
CA VAL A 25 23.54 -41.09 -13.16
C VAL A 25 23.30 -39.59 -13.34
N LEU A 26 22.53 -38.95 -12.47
CA LEU A 26 22.28 -37.51 -12.55
C LEU A 26 23.48 -36.69 -12.05
N GLY A 27 24.08 -37.06 -10.91
CA GLY A 27 25.21 -36.36 -10.30
C GLY A 27 26.45 -36.32 -11.20
N GLY A 28 26.74 -37.40 -11.92
CA GLY A 28 27.85 -37.48 -12.87
C GLY A 28 27.74 -36.55 -14.08
N VAL A 29 26.56 -35.98 -14.36
CA VAL A 29 26.36 -35.00 -15.45
C VAL A 29 26.66 -33.58 -14.98
N PHE A 30 26.32 -33.24 -13.73
CA PHE A 30 26.47 -31.88 -13.19
C PHE A 30 27.83 -31.64 -12.50
N LEU A 31 28.43 -32.64 -11.85
CA LEU A 31 29.74 -32.50 -11.20
C LEU A 31 30.92 -32.75 -12.16
N ARG A 32 30.88 -32.15 -13.35
CA ARG A 32 32.09 -32.04 -14.18
C ARG A 32 33.02 -30.99 -13.57
N PRO A 33 34.27 -31.31 -13.20
CA PRO A 33 35.22 -30.29 -12.76
C PRO A 33 35.46 -29.32 -13.92
N GLN A 34 35.15 -28.04 -13.70
CA GLN A 34 35.46 -26.99 -14.66
C GLN A 34 36.98 -26.93 -14.84
N PRO A 35 37.50 -26.76 -16.08
CA PRO A 35 38.93 -26.55 -16.27
C PRO A 35 39.31 -25.23 -15.57
N SER A 36 40.20 -25.31 -14.58
CA SER A 36 40.66 -24.12 -13.87
C SER A 36 41.33 -23.16 -14.85
N THR A 37 40.91 -21.89 -14.81
CA THR A 37 41.55 -20.83 -15.58
C THR A 37 43.02 -20.73 -15.16
N PRO A 38 43.98 -20.72 -16.10
CA PRO A 38 45.39 -20.65 -15.75
C PRO A 38 45.66 -19.31 -15.06
N LEU A 39 46.16 -19.38 -13.82
CA LEU A 39 46.51 -18.22 -13.01
C LEU A 39 47.50 -17.34 -13.78
N ARG A 40 47.06 -16.14 -14.15
CA ARG A 40 47.93 -15.11 -14.75
C ARG A 40 48.76 -14.45 -13.66
N THR A 41 49.77 -15.16 -13.17
CA THR A 41 50.80 -14.61 -12.30
C THR A 41 51.58 -13.52 -13.05
N THR A 42 51.40 -12.27 -12.66
CA THR A 42 52.30 -11.18 -13.06
C THR A 42 53.62 -11.34 -12.31
N GLU A 43 54.70 -11.67 -13.01
CA GLU A 43 56.03 -11.67 -12.41
C GLU A 43 56.41 -10.24 -12.00
N VAL A 44 56.39 -9.98 -10.69
CA VAL A 44 56.98 -8.76 -10.12
C VAL A 44 58.49 -8.97 -10.11
N ALA A 45 59.13 -8.69 -11.24
CA ALA A 45 60.58 -8.67 -11.33
C ALA A 45 61.12 -7.61 -10.34
N THR A 46 61.93 -8.05 -9.39
CA THR A 46 62.68 -7.13 -8.52
C THR A 46 63.69 -6.38 -9.38
N ILE A 47 63.71 -5.05 -9.26
CA ILE A 47 64.67 -4.20 -9.99
C ILE A 47 66.09 -4.68 -9.69
N SER A 48 66.87 -4.94 -10.73
CA SER A 48 68.19 -5.54 -10.54
C SER A 48 69.13 -4.56 -9.84
N GLY A 49 70.09 -5.06 -9.05
CA GLY A 49 71.03 -4.18 -8.32
C GLY A 49 71.77 -3.20 -9.23
N ALA A 50 72.16 -3.65 -10.43
CA ALA A 50 72.80 -2.81 -11.44
C ALA A 50 71.86 -1.74 -12.06
N GLU A 51 70.56 -2.02 -12.14
CA GLU A 51 69.55 -1.09 -12.66
C GLU A 51 69.18 -0.03 -11.61
N PHE A 52 69.04 -0.43 -10.34
CA PHE A 52 68.95 0.51 -9.23
C PHE A 52 70.20 1.40 -9.13
N GLU A 53 71.39 0.82 -9.31
CA GLU A 53 72.66 1.56 -9.30
C GLU A 53 72.78 2.51 -10.51
N ALA A 54 72.22 2.15 -11.67
CA ALA A 54 72.12 3.03 -12.84
C ALA A 54 71.17 4.23 -12.59
N LEU A 55 69.99 4.01 -12.00
CA LEU A 55 69.10 5.12 -11.58
C LEU A 55 69.77 6.00 -10.51
N ALA A 56 70.48 5.40 -9.56
CA ALA A 56 71.22 6.13 -8.53
C ALA A 56 72.45 6.89 -9.08
N ALA A 57 73.08 6.42 -10.17
CA ALA A 57 74.11 7.16 -10.88
C ALA A 57 73.52 8.34 -11.68
N ALA A 58 72.35 8.14 -12.31
CA ALA A 58 71.63 9.19 -13.02
C ALA A 58 71.16 10.33 -12.09
N SER A 59 70.62 10.02 -10.91
CA SER A 59 70.23 11.03 -9.91
C SER A 59 71.42 11.77 -9.29
N ARG A 60 72.62 11.17 -9.31
CA ARG A 60 73.90 11.83 -8.98
C ARG A 60 74.54 12.58 -10.15
N GLY A 61 73.85 12.70 -11.29
CA GLY A 61 74.32 13.43 -12.47
C GLY A 61 75.46 12.75 -13.25
N ALA A 62 75.78 11.48 -12.94
CA ALA A 62 76.93 10.76 -13.48
C ALA A 62 76.56 9.81 -14.65
N GLY A 63 75.56 10.17 -15.45
CA GLY A 63 75.22 9.47 -16.69
C GLY A 63 76.11 9.88 -17.88
N PRO A 64 76.18 9.08 -18.95
CA PRO A 64 76.94 9.42 -20.15
C PRO A 64 76.26 10.55 -20.95
N VAL A 65 76.60 11.80 -20.62
CA VAL A 65 76.05 12.98 -21.31
C VAL A 65 76.54 13.10 -22.76
N GLY A 66 75.61 13.45 -23.65
CA GLY A 66 75.93 13.83 -25.04
C GLY A 66 76.79 15.09 -25.07
N ARG A 67 77.59 15.26 -26.14
CA ARG A 67 78.65 16.27 -26.22
C ARG A 67 78.16 17.73 -26.29
N ASP A 68 76.85 17.92 -26.44
CA ASP A 68 76.21 19.23 -26.65
C ASP A 68 75.48 19.75 -25.40
N ALA A 69 75.54 19.03 -24.27
CA ALA A 69 74.79 19.32 -23.04
C ALA A 69 75.27 20.54 -22.21
N THR A 70 76.29 21.28 -22.68
CA THR A 70 76.91 22.40 -21.95
C THR A 70 76.64 23.78 -22.56
N ALA A 71 75.64 23.90 -23.44
CA ALA A 71 75.20 25.15 -24.04
C ALA A 71 74.47 26.08 -23.04
N VAL A 72 75.23 26.71 -22.14
CA VAL A 72 74.71 27.73 -21.21
C VAL A 72 74.29 28.98 -21.97
N ALA A 73 73.00 29.30 -21.94
CA ALA A 73 72.49 30.56 -22.49
C ALA A 73 72.90 31.74 -21.60
N ALA A 74 73.83 32.57 -22.07
CA ALA A 74 74.28 33.76 -21.34
C ALA A 74 73.21 34.86 -21.39
N MET A 75 72.58 35.15 -20.24
CA MET A 75 71.76 36.36 -20.06
C MET A 75 72.66 37.59 -19.83
N PRO A 76 72.33 38.77 -20.38
CA PRO A 76 73.06 39.99 -20.10
C PRO A 76 72.77 40.47 -18.66
N ALA A 77 73.80 40.93 -17.96
CA ALA A 77 73.64 41.55 -16.64
C ALA A 77 73.04 42.96 -16.76
N PRO A 78 72.18 43.39 -15.82
CA PRO A 78 71.72 44.77 -15.74
C PRO A 78 72.87 45.72 -15.37
N ALA A 79 72.78 46.98 -15.81
CA ALA A 79 73.70 48.03 -15.38
C ALA A 79 73.46 48.39 -13.91
N VAL A 80 74.54 48.77 -13.22
CA VAL A 80 74.49 49.34 -11.86
C VAL A 80 74.70 50.85 -11.95
N ASP A 81 73.74 51.62 -11.43
CA ASP A 81 73.91 53.05 -11.19
C ASP A 81 74.61 53.26 -9.84
N GLU A 82 75.72 54.00 -9.83
CA GLU A 82 76.51 54.29 -8.62
C GLU A 82 75.96 55.47 -7.81
N ASP A 83 74.76 55.37 -7.23
CA ASP A 83 74.34 56.31 -6.17
C ASP A 83 73.31 55.75 -5.16
N ALA A 84 73.80 54.94 -4.20
CA ALA A 84 73.02 54.49 -3.03
C ALA A 84 73.91 54.05 -1.85
N ALA A 85 74.97 54.81 -1.52
CA ALA A 85 75.93 54.46 -0.47
C ALA A 85 75.41 54.68 0.98
N GLN A 86 74.24 54.14 1.30
CA GLN A 86 73.68 54.10 2.65
C GLN A 86 73.26 52.68 3.01
N ALA A 87 73.93 52.07 3.99
CA ALA A 87 73.43 50.84 4.59
C ALA A 87 72.13 51.15 5.38
N PRO A 88 71.03 50.42 5.16
CA PRO A 88 69.82 50.62 5.94
C PRO A 88 70.10 50.27 7.41
N ALA A 89 69.70 51.16 8.33
CA ALA A 89 69.74 50.85 9.75
C ALA A 89 68.86 49.62 10.03
N ALA A 90 69.28 48.76 10.96
CA ALA A 90 68.51 47.59 11.34
C ALA A 90 67.15 48.03 11.89
N ALA A 91 66.07 47.65 11.19
CA ALA A 91 64.72 47.95 11.62
C ALA A 91 64.40 47.13 12.87
N SER A 92 64.24 47.81 14.01
CA SER A 92 63.65 47.19 15.20
C SER A 92 62.26 46.66 14.84
N LEU A 93 62.01 45.40 15.17
CA LEU A 93 60.66 44.82 15.07
C LEU A 93 59.72 45.65 15.96
N PRO A 94 58.49 46.00 15.50
CA PRO A 94 57.50 46.64 16.36
C PRO A 94 57.12 45.68 17.49
N ASP A 95 56.99 46.21 18.70
CA ASP A 95 56.68 45.39 19.87
C ASP A 95 55.23 44.91 19.82
N ALA A 96 55.03 43.60 19.67
CA ALA A 96 53.72 43.00 19.46
C ALA A 96 52.77 43.20 20.66
N ALA A 97 53.32 43.49 21.85
CA ALA A 97 52.54 43.75 23.06
C ALA A 97 51.64 45.01 22.94
N GLU A 98 52.07 46.04 22.20
CA GLU A 98 51.31 47.30 22.09
C GLU A 98 50.21 47.23 21.00
N SER A 99 50.16 46.14 20.23
CA SER A 99 49.14 45.90 19.18
C SER A 99 47.99 44.99 19.63
N ALA A 100 48.04 44.44 20.84
CA ALA A 100 47.04 43.53 21.37
C ALA A 100 45.78 44.28 21.84
N GLN A 101 44.79 44.43 20.95
CA GLN A 101 43.44 44.80 21.35
C GLN A 101 42.77 43.61 22.03
N ASP A 102 42.30 43.77 23.27
CA ASP A 102 41.47 42.77 23.95
C ASP A 102 40.17 42.57 23.17
N LEU A 103 40.07 41.44 22.47
CA LEU A 103 38.87 41.04 21.75
C LEU A 103 37.77 40.69 22.76
N ALA A 104 36.58 41.28 22.59
CA ALA A 104 35.43 40.98 23.42
C ALA A 104 35.11 39.49 23.37
N GLN A 105 35.20 38.82 24.52
CA GLN A 105 35.01 37.38 24.64
C GLN A 105 33.53 37.04 24.39
N PRO A 106 33.20 36.07 23.51
CA PRO A 106 31.82 35.82 23.11
C PRO A 106 30.98 35.26 24.27
N ASP A 107 29.76 35.79 24.46
CA ASP A 107 28.83 35.41 25.55
C ASP A 107 28.35 33.95 25.53
N ARG A 108 28.80 33.14 24.55
CA ARG A 108 28.51 31.71 24.44
C ARG A 108 29.76 30.95 24.00
N PRO A 109 30.05 29.78 24.60
CA PRO A 109 31.02 28.86 24.02
C PRO A 109 30.50 28.37 22.66
N GLU A 110 31.41 28.23 21.68
CA GLU A 110 31.08 27.58 20.42
C GLU A 110 30.66 26.13 20.67
N ALA A 111 29.69 25.64 19.90
CA ALA A 111 29.31 24.23 19.97
C ALA A 111 30.51 23.38 19.57
N ARG A 112 30.85 22.37 20.39
CA ARG A 112 31.88 21.40 20.04
C ARG A 112 31.51 20.76 18.69
N PRO A 113 32.45 20.57 17.75
CA PRO A 113 32.21 19.80 16.55
C PRO A 113 31.65 18.43 16.92
N ASP A 114 30.56 18.03 16.27
CA ASP A 114 30.02 16.69 16.46
C ASP A 114 30.94 15.68 15.76
N LEU A 115 31.52 14.78 16.54
CA LEU A 115 32.45 13.75 16.07
C LEU A 115 31.81 12.35 16.10
N SER A 116 30.49 12.26 16.25
CA SER A 116 29.75 11.00 16.30
C SER A 116 29.95 10.15 15.03
N ASP A 117 30.10 10.80 13.86
CA ASP A 117 30.42 10.14 12.58
C ASP A 117 31.81 9.47 12.55
N PHE A 118 32.68 9.74 13.53
CA PHE A 118 34.00 9.13 13.69
C PHE A 118 34.09 8.15 14.87
N ALA A 119 32.95 7.78 15.47
CA ALA A 119 32.88 6.66 16.40
C ALA A 119 33.33 5.38 15.68
N ARG A 120 34.44 4.79 16.17
CA ARG A 120 34.95 3.53 15.62
C ARG A 120 33.95 2.42 15.98
N PRO A 121 33.34 1.72 15.02
CA PRO A 121 32.37 0.67 15.33
C PRO A 121 33.04 -0.47 16.09
N ASP A 122 32.25 -1.16 16.92
CA ASP A 122 32.73 -2.24 17.76
C ASP A 122 33.41 -3.35 16.96
N PRO A 123 34.45 -4.01 17.54
CA PRO A 123 35.15 -5.10 16.89
C PRO A 123 34.24 -6.33 16.80
N VAL A 124 33.47 -6.42 15.71
CA VAL A 124 32.61 -7.57 15.40
C VAL A 124 33.42 -8.85 15.51
N ALA A 125 32.99 -9.75 16.41
CA ALA A 125 33.74 -10.96 16.73
C ALA A 125 33.69 -11.98 15.58
N VAL A 126 34.61 -11.83 14.62
CA VAL A 126 34.78 -12.78 13.51
C VAL A 126 35.24 -14.12 14.08
N ALA A 127 34.37 -15.11 14.04
CA ALA A 127 34.71 -16.49 14.38
C ALA A 127 35.64 -17.08 13.30
N THR A 128 36.95 -16.86 13.47
CA THR A 128 37.98 -17.49 12.64
C THR A 128 38.09 -18.98 12.98
N ASP A 129 37.27 -19.81 12.32
CA ASP A 129 37.50 -21.26 12.24
C ASP A 129 38.68 -21.55 11.30
N LEU A 130 39.88 -21.22 11.79
CA LEU A 130 41.15 -21.59 11.18
C LEU A 130 41.77 -22.71 12.01
N GLY A 131 41.89 -23.89 11.40
CA GLY A 131 42.40 -25.08 12.05
C GLY A 131 43.79 -24.87 12.66
N VAL A 132 43.98 -25.43 13.86
CA VAL A 132 45.20 -25.30 14.66
C VAL A 132 46.44 -25.67 13.85
N PRO A 133 47.46 -24.80 13.72
CA PRO A 133 48.73 -25.17 13.10
C PRO A 133 49.42 -26.25 13.95
N ALA A 134 49.77 -27.38 13.32
CA ALA A 134 50.48 -28.45 13.99
C ALA A 134 51.83 -27.94 14.53
N GLY A 135 52.17 -28.34 15.76
CA GLY A 135 53.30 -27.77 16.50
C GLY A 135 54.66 -27.94 15.81
N ASN A 136 55.55 -26.97 16.04
CA ASN A 136 56.93 -26.97 15.55
C ASN A 136 57.65 -28.28 15.88
N GLN A 137 57.86 -29.13 14.87
CA GLN A 137 58.92 -30.12 14.90
C GLN A 137 60.21 -29.44 14.46
N THR A 138 61.04 -29.05 15.43
CA THR A 138 62.42 -28.64 15.17
C THR A 138 63.23 -29.87 14.77
N ALA A 139 63.26 -30.18 13.47
CA ALA A 139 64.29 -31.02 12.88
C ALA A 139 65.58 -30.21 12.76
N ASP A 140 66.72 -30.82 13.09
CA ASP A 140 68.04 -30.22 12.89
C ASP A 140 68.32 -30.01 11.39
N ASP A 141 68.29 -28.76 10.93
CA ASP A 141 68.86 -28.38 9.64
C ASP A 141 70.14 -27.56 9.89
N ALA A 142 71.26 -28.28 9.93
CA ALA A 142 72.56 -27.72 10.28
C ALA A 142 73.09 -26.87 9.12
N ALA A 143 73.40 -25.60 9.40
CA ALA A 143 74.00 -24.70 8.42
C ALA A 143 75.26 -25.34 7.78
N PRO A 144 75.34 -25.47 6.44
CA PRO A 144 76.42 -26.19 5.80
C PRO A 144 77.75 -25.44 5.96
N LEU A 145 78.66 -26.05 6.71
CA LEU A 145 80.04 -25.59 6.82
C LEU A 145 80.70 -25.59 5.42
N PRO A 146 81.39 -24.52 5.02
CA PRO A 146 82.09 -24.49 3.74
C PRO A 146 83.21 -25.54 3.74
N THR A 147 83.17 -26.45 2.77
CA THR A 147 84.17 -27.52 2.62
C THR A 147 85.51 -26.94 2.21
N ALA A 148 86.55 -27.20 3.00
CA ALA A 148 87.91 -26.81 2.67
C ALA A 148 88.61 -27.89 1.82
N ASP A 149 88.84 -27.61 0.53
CA ASP A 149 90.08 -28.02 -0.15
C ASP A 149 90.38 -27.14 -1.39
N ALA A 150 91.64 -27.18 -1.84
CA ALA A 150 92.14 -26.85 -3.17
C ALA A 150 91.72 -25.51 -3.82
N GLY A 151 92.48 -24.43 -3.56
CA GLY A 151 92.29 -23.19 -4.35
C GLY A 151 93.15 -21.95 -4.01
N ALA A 152 94.30 -22.06 -3.34
CA ALA A 152 95.08 -20.88 -2.96
C ALA A 152 95.80 -20.21 -4.17
N PRO A 153 95.50 -18.95 -4.54
CA PRO A 153 96.33 -18.20 -5.48
C PRO A 153 97.64 -17.79 -4.83
N ALA A 154 98.77 -17.98 -5.53
CA ALA A 154 100.09 -17.64 -5.02
C ALA A 154 100.28 -16.12 -4.86
N ALA A 155 100.58 -15.68 -3.62
CA ALA A 155 100.87 -14.30 -3.28
C ALA A 155 102.34 -13.93 -3.58
N ASP A 156 102.74 -13.99 -4.85
CA ASP A 156 104.07 -13.59 -5.33
C ASP A 156 104.24 -12.05 -5.37
N ALA A 157 104.46 -11.45 -4.19
CA ALA A 157 104.81 -10.03 -4.08
C ALA A 157 105.60 -9.71 -2.79
N ARG A 158 106.72 -10.41 -2.52
CA ARG A 158 107.72 -9.89 -1.56
C ARG A 158 108.47 -8.73 -2.21
N PRO A 159 108.44 -7.49 -1.68
CA PRO A 159 109.26 -6.41 -2.21
C PRO A 159 110.75 -6.78 -2.05
N ALA A 160 111.50 -6.69 -3.15
CA ALA A 160 112.88 -7.15 -3.18
C ALA A 160 113.76 -6.34 -2.21
N ARG A 161 114.39 -7.03 -1.25
CA ARG A 161 115.54 -6.48 -0.52
C ARG A 161 116.69 -6.36 -1.53
N PRO A 162 117.27 -5.16 -1.76
CA PRO A 162 118.42 -5.03 -2.64
C PRO A 162 119.59 -5.83 -2.08
N GLU A 163 120.21 -6.62 -2.94
CA GLU A 163 121.36 -7.46 -2.61
C GLU A 163 122.62 -6.60 -2.49
N ALA A 164 123.41 -6.81 -1.44
CA ALA A 164 124.64 -6.05 -1.24
C ALA A 164 125.71 -6.55 -2.23
N PRO A 165 126.38 -5.67 -2.99
CA PRO A 165 127.43 -6.10 -3.91
C PRO A 165 128.61 -6.72 -3.14
N PRO A 166 129.36 -7.65 -3.75
CA PRO A 166 130.56 -8.21 -3.14
C PRO A 166 131.56 -7.10 -2.81
N ALA A 167 132.19 -7.19 -1.64
CA ALA A 167 133.12 -6.18 -1.14
C ALA A 167 134.47 -6.27 -1.85
N ASP A 168 134.54 -5.64 -3.03
CA ASP A 168 135.78 -5.50 -3.79
C ASP A 168 136.81 -4.68 -3.01
N ALA A 169 138.05 -5.16 -2.95
CA ALA A 169 139.11 -4.60 -2.12
C ALA A 169 139.76 -3.34 -2.75
N SER A 170 138.97 -2.28 -2.91
CA SER A 170 139.44 -0.95 -3.30
C SER A 170 139.42 0.00 -2.10
N ALA A 171 140.48 0.81 -1.95
CA ALA A 171 140.58 1.75 -0.83
C ALA A 171 139.67 2.95 -1.07
N ALA A 172 138.69 3.15 -0.19
CA ALA A 172 137.88 4.37 -0.19
C ALA A 172 138.77 5.62 -0.08
N PRO A 173 138.53 6.68 -0.88
CA PRO A 173 139.38 7.86 -0.89
C PRO A 173 139.32 8.56 0.47
N ARG A 174 140.45 8.58 1.18
CA ARG A 174 140.59 9.36 2.42
C ARG A 174 140.64 10.83 2.04
N SER A 175 139.74 11.63 2.62
CA SER A 175 139.82 13.09 2.52
C SER A 175 141.14 13.57 3.12
N GLU A 176 141.87 14.46 2.43
CA GLU A 176 143.14 15.00 2.93
C GLU A 176 142.98 15.93 4.16
N LEU A 177 141.74 16.20 4.58
CA LEU A 177 141.41 16.84 5.86
C LEU A 177 141.18 15.84 7.01
N ALA A 178 141.38 14.54 6.78
CA ALA A 178 141.33 13.52 7.82
C ALA A 178 142.58 13.62 8.73
N LEU A 179 142.42 14.25 9.90
CA LEU A 179 143.45 14.32 10.93
C LEU A 179 143.77 12.90 11.46
N ASP A 180 144.85 12.29 10.96
CA ASP A 180 145.37 10.95 11.33
C ASP A 180 145.60 10.75 12.85
N ARG A 181 145.57 11.83 13.64
CA ARG A 181 145.74 11.81 15.11
C ARG A 181 144.81 12.78 15.84
N SER A 182 143.50 12.68 15.63
CA SER A 182 142.57 13.11 16.69
C SER A 182 142.70 12.15 17.89
N ALA A 183 142.90 12.69 19.09
CA ALA A 183 143.15 11.86 20.27
C ALA A 183 141.87 11.10 20.67
N LEU A 184 141.96 9.78 20.82
CA LEU A 184 140.90 8.97 21.45
C LEU A 184 140.50 9.61 22.79
N PRO A 185 139.20 9.90 23.03
CA PRO A 185 138.73 10.44 24.29
C PRO A 185 139.16 9.54 25.44
N ARG A 186 140.09 10.04 26.27
CA ARG A 186 140.65 9.27 27.39
C ARG A 186 139.56 9.09 28.45
N LEU A 187 139.41 7.85 28.89
CA LEU A 187 138.44 7.41 29.91
C LEU A 187 136.98 7.55 29.47
N ARG A 188 136.43 6.48 28.88
CA ARG A 188 134.99 6.19 29.03
C ARG A 188 134.74 6.07 30.54
N PRO A 189 133.79 6.81 31.15
CA PRO A 189 133.50 6.65 32.57
C PRO A 189 133.00 5.23 32.84
N GLU A 190 133.54 4.60 33.88
CA GLU A 190 133.17 3.24 34.28
C GLU A 190 131.70 3.18 34.69
N GLY A 191 131.05 2.03 34.45
CA GLY A 191 129.63 1.84 34.73
C GLY A 191 128.65 2.52 33.75
N LEU A 192 129.08 3.24 32.71
CA LEU A 192 128.14 3.86 31.74
C LEU A 192 127.24 2.85 31.02
N VAL A 193 127.76 1.65 30.72
CA VAL A 193 126.96 0.54 30.16
C VAL A 193 125.94 0.05 31.20
N GLU A 194 126.34 -0.03 32.47
CA GLU A 194 125.47 -0.46 33.57
C GLU A 194 124.33 0.54 33.81
N GLN A 195 124.63 1.84 33.81
CA GLN A 195 123.61 2.90 33.90
C GLN A 195 122.65 2.88 32.69
N ARG A 196 123.13 2.56 31.49
CA ARG A 196 122.28 2.36 30.30
C ARG A 196 121.38 1.13 30.48
N ASN A 197 121.93 0.01 30.93
CA ASN A 197 121.19 -1.23 31.15
C ASN A 197 120.13 -1.06 32.25
N ALA A 198 120.47 -0.43 33.38
CA ALA A 198 119.54 -0.11 34.45
C ALA A 198 118.41 0.83 33.98
N ARG A 199 118.71 1.82 33.12
CA ARG A 199 117.68 2.69 32.53
C ARG A 199 116.75 1.92 31.58
N LEU A 200 117.29 1.03 30.75
CA LEU A 200 116.50 0.19 29.84
C LEU A 200 115.65 -0.83 30.62
N ALA A 201 116.17 -1.43 31.69
CA ALA A 201 115.43 -2.30 32.59
C ALA A 201 114.30 -1.56 33.30
N ARG A 202 114.55 -0.34 33.80
CA ARG A 202 113.50 0.54 34.35
C ARG A 202 112.43 0.86 33.31
N GLN A 203 112.81 1.24 32.09
CA GLN A 203 111.85 1.54 31.01
C GLN A 203 111.06 0.31 30.55
N ALA A 204 111.64 -0.90 30.65
CA ALA A 204 110.93 -2.14 30.41
C ALA A 204 109.90 -2.42 31.52
N ALA A 205 110.29 -2.27 32.79
CA ALA A 205 109.39 -2.42 33.93
C ALA A 205 108.25 -1.39 33.92
N GLU A 206 108.54 -0.12 33.60
CA GLU A 206 107.52 0.94 33.43
C GLU A 206 106.53 0.61 32.29
N ARG A 207 106.99 -0.01 31.20
CA ARG A 207 106.12 -0.50 30.12
C ARG A 207 105.30 -1.74 30.51
N GLN A 208 105.87 -2.65 31.29
CA GLN A 208 105.16 -3.82 31.81
C GLN A 208 104.05 -3.39 32.78
N ALA A 209 104.37 -2.53 33.75
CA ALA A 209 103.38 -1.95 34.66
C ALA A 209 102.28 -1.16 33.93
N ALA A 210 102.62 -0.41 32.87
CA ALA A 210 101.63 0.27 32.04
C ALA A 210 100.72 -0.70 31.27
N ALA A 211 101.26 -1.82 30.77
CA ALA A 211 100.47 -2.86 30.08
C ALA A 211 99.63 -3.72 31.06
N GLU A 212 100.06 -3.86 32.31
CA GLU A 212 99.28 -4.47 33.39
C GLU A 212 98.14 -3.55 33.85
N ALA A 213 98.43 -2.25 34.03
CA ALA A 213 97.41 -1.24 34.33
C ALA A 213 96.38 -1.07 33.19
N ALA A 214 96.80 -1.16 31.93
CA ALA A 214 95.89 -1.14 30.78
C ALA A 214 94.92 -2.34 30.78
N ARG A 215 95.44 -3.57 30.98
CA ARG A 215 94.59 -4.77 31.06
C ARG A 215 93.65 -4.74 32.26
N ALA A 216 94.12 -4.29 33.43
CA ALA A 216 93.26 -4.11 34.60
C ALA A 216 92.15 -3.05 34.37
N ALA A 217 92.42 -2.01 33.55
CA ALA A 217 91.41 -1.04 33.17
C ALA A 217 90.41 -1.59 32.12
N GLU A 218 90.88 -2.44 31.19
CA GLU A 218 90.02 -3.16 30.22
C GLU A 218 89.10 -4.16 30.95
N GLU A 219 89.64 -4.94 31.90
CA GLU A 219 88.88 -5.87 32.76
C GLU A 219 87.86 -5.12 33.63
N ALA A 220 88.23 -3.99 34.24
CA ALA A 220 87.31 -3.17 35.02
C ALA A 220 86.22 -2.51 34.15
N ALA A 221 86.55 -2.11 32.92
CA ALA A 221 85.57 -1.56 31.97
C ALA A 221 84.58 -2.64 31.49
N ALA A 222 85.04 -3.87 31.27
CA ALA A 222 84.18 -5.01 30.94
C ALA A 222 83.20 -5.33 32.08
N ALA A 223 83.68 -5.46 33.32
CA ALA A 223 82.83 -5.71 34.48
C ALA A 223 81.81 -4.58 34.71
N ALA A 224 82.19 -3.31 34.50
CA ALA A 224 81.28 -2.17 34.59
C ALA A 224 80.22 -2.17 33.47
N ALA A 225 80.55 -2.69 32.28
CA ALA A 225 79.61 -2.85 31.18
C ALA A 225 78.60 -3.98 31.45
N GLU A 226 79.04 -5.12 31.98
CA GLU A 226 78.16 -6.22 32.41
C GLU A 226 77.18 -5.76 33.51
N GLU A 227 77.67 -5.04 34.53
CA GLU A 227 76.82 -4.47 35.60
C GLU A 227 75.86 -3.39 35.05
N ALA A 228 76.25 -2.64 34.02
CA ALA A 228 75.36 -1.69 33.34
C ALA A 228 74.27 -2.40 32.53
N GLU A 229 74.59 -3.52 31.86
CA GLU A 229 73.63 -4.33 31.13
C GLU A 229 72.65 -5.05 32.08
N GLU A 230 73.11 -5.61 33.20
CA GLU A 230 72.20 -6.20 34.20
C GLU A 230 71.24 -5.15 34.78
N ARG A 231 71.73 -3.94 35.08
CA ARG A 231 70.88 -2.81 35.51
C ARG A 231 69.86 -2.39 34.45
N ARG A 232 70.22 -2.43 33.16
CA ARG A 232 69.27 -2.20 32.06
C ARG A 232 68.20 -3.30 32.02
N LEU A 233 68.61 -4.57 31.98
CA LEU A 233 67.70 -5.71 31.87
C LEU A 233 66.75 -5.83 33.08
N THR A 234 67.20 -5.45 34.28
CA THR A 234 66.35 -5.40 35.48
C THR A 234 65.36 -4.23 35.45
N ALA A 235 65.77 -3.05 34.97
CA ALA A 235 64.88 -1.91 34.76
C ALA A 235 63.82 -2.20 33.68
N GLU A 236 64.21 -2.81 32.55
CA GLU A 236 63.31 -3.23 31.48
C GLU A 236 62.27 -4.26 31.97
N ARG A 237 62.70 -5.24 32.79
CA ARG A 237 61.78 -6.22 33.42
C ARG A 237 60.79 -5.55 34.37
N ALA A 238 61.22 -4.58 35.17
CA ALA A 238 60.37 -3.84 36.09
C ALA A 238 59.34 -2.99 35.33
N ALA A 239 59.77 -2.21 34.34
CA ALA A 239 58.89 -1.42 33.49
C ALA A 239 57.88 -2.29 32.73
N ALA A 240 58.29 -3.46 32.24
CA ALA A 240 57.39 -4.41 31.61
C ALA A 240 56.38 -5.04 32.59
N GLU A 241 56.70 -5.15 33.88
CA GLU A 241 55.73 -5.58 34.89
C GLU A 241 54.76 -4.46 35.28
N GLU A 242 55.25 -3.22 35.39
CA GLU A 242 54.41 -2.04 35.62
C GLU A 242 53.42 -1.83 34.47
N ALA A 243 53.86 -1.96 33.21
CA ALA A 243 52.98 -1.96 32.03
C ALA A 243 51.89 -3.03 32.13
N ARG A 244 52.24 -4.28 32.45
CA ARG A 244 51.26 -5.37 32.64
C ARG A 244 50.29 -5.15 33.82
N ARG A 245 50.67 -4.35 34.83
CA ARG A 245 49.78 -3.95 35.93
C ARG A 245 48.83 -2.83 35.47
N ALA A 246 49.32 -1.86 34.70
CA ALA A 246 48.49 -0.80 34.11
C ALA A 246 47.48 -1.37 33.09
N GLU A 247 47.90 -2.29 32.22
CA GLU A 247 47.02 -3.02 31.28
C GLU A 247 45.89 -3.74 32.02
N ARG A 248 46.19 -4.42 33.14
CA ARG A 248 45.18 -5.08 33.98
C ARG A 248 44.22 -4.09 34.63
N ALA A 249 44.73 -3.02 35.24
CA ALA A 249 43.90 -2.00 35.85
C ALA A 249 42.95 -1.33 34.84
N ALA A 250 43.43 -1.07 33.62
CA ALA A 250 42.63 -0.55 32.52
C ALA A 250 41.59 -1.56 32.01
N ALA A 251 41.93 -2.85 31.93
CA ALA A 251 40.98 -3.90 31.56
C ALA A 251 39.88 -4.06 32.62
N GLU A 252 40.23 -4.07 33.91
CA GLU A 252 39.27 -4.09 35.01
C GLU A 252 38.40 -2.82 35.05
N GLU A 253 38.90 -1.67 34.57
CA GLU A 253 38.10 -0.45 34.45
C GLU A 253 37.14 -0.50 33.26
N ALA A 254 37.59 -1.00 32.11
CA ALA A 254 36.75 -1.24 30.94
C ALA A 254 35.64 -2.27 31.24
N GLU A 255 35.94 -3.32 32.00
CA GLU A 255 34.96 -4.30 32.48
C GLU A 255 33.89 -3.63 33.36
N ARG A 256 34.29 -2.82 34.36
CA ARG A 256 33.34 -2.03 35.19
C ARG A 256 32.53 -1.01 34.39
N GLN A 257 33.10 -0.41 33.34
CA GLN A 257 32.38 0.50 32.46
C GLN A 257 31.33 -0.26 31.62
N ALA A 258 31.69 -1.40 31.04
CA ALA A 258 30.77 -2.26 30.30
C ALA A 258 29.64 -2.83 31.18
N GLU A 259 29.93 -3.23 32.43
CA GLU A 259 28.90 -3.63 33.40
C GLU A 259 27.94 -2.49 33.73
N ALA A 260 28.45 -1.26 33.90
CA ALA A 260 27.62 -0.09 34.17
C ALA A 260 26.77 0.34 32.96
N GLU A 261 27.29 0.19 31.73
CA GLU A 261 26.55 0.43 30.50
C GLU A 261 25.44 -0.62 30.28
N GLN A 262 25.72 -1.91 30.52
CA GLN A 262 24.69 -2.98 30.50
C GLN A 262 23.60 -2.76 31.56
N GLN A 263 23.96 -2.30 32.76
CA GLN A 263 22.97 -1.94 33.79
C GLN A 263 22.12 -0.73 33.35
N ALA A 264 22.74 0.29 32.77
CA ALA A 264 22.04 1.47 32.26
C ALA A 264 21.17 1.16 31.02
N GLU A 265 21.50 0.14 30.24
CA GLU A 265 20.66 -0.38 29.15
C GLU A 265 19.47 -1.17 29.71
N ALA A 266 19.69 -2.11 30.63
CA ALA A 266 18.62 -2.87 31.28
C ALA A 266 17.62 -1.96 32.03
N GLU A 267 18.08 -0.90 32.70
CA GLU A 267 17.21 0.10 33.31
C GLU A 267 16.36 0.87 32.28
N ARG A 268 16.90 1.12 31.07
CA ARG A 268 16.17 1.76 29.96
C ARG A 268 15.15 0.81 29.35
N GLU A 269 15.48 -0.46 29.17
CA GLU A 269 14.53 -1.49 28.71
C GLU A 269 13.38 -1.63 29.71
N GLU A 270 13.66 -1.83 31.00
CA GLU A 270 12.62 -1.91 32.03
C GLU A 270 11.81 -0.60 32.12
N ALA A 271 12.43 0.57 31.89
CA ALA A 271 11.71 1.84 31.78
C ALA A 271 10.83 1.95 30.52
N ALA A 272 11.22 1.34 29.41
CA ALA A 272 10.42 1.24 28.19
C ALA A 272 9.24 0.27 28.39
N GLU A 273 9.47 -0.92 28.94
CA GLU A 273 8.41 -1.88 29.28
C GLU A 273 7.39 -1.28 30.24
N ARG A 274 7.83 -0.57 31.29
CA ARG A 274 6.92 0.13 32.23
C ARG A 274 6.09 1.21 31.55
N ARG A 275 6.65 1.94 30.57
CA ARG A 275 5.92 2.94 29.77
C ARG A 275 4.91 2.27 28.83
N GLU A 276 5.28 1.18 28.18
CA GLU A 276 4.37 0.43 27.30
C GLU A 276 3.24 -0.21 28.10
N ALA A 277 3.54 -0.81 29.26
CA ALA A 277 2.55 -1.37 30.17
C ALA A 277 1.60 -0.29 30.73
N ALA A 278 2.07 0.94 30.95
CA ALA A 278 1.22 2.08 31.29
C ALA A 278 0.31 2.49 30.11
N ALA A 279 0.88 2.66 28.90
CA ALA A 279 0.11 3.01 27.71
C ALA A 279 -0.95 1.93 27.35
N ARG A 280 -0.63 0.65 27.53
CA ARG A 280 -1.57 -0.48 27.36
C ARG A 280 -2.71 -0.44 28.38
N ARG A 281 -2.45 -0.02 29.62
CA ARG A 281 -3.51 0.19 30.64
C ARG A 281 -4.40 1.38 30.28
N GLU A 282 -3.79 2.50 29.92
CA GLU A 282 -4.52 3.71 29.52
C GLU A 282 -5.41 3.47 28.28
N ALA A 283 -4.91 2.71 27.29
CA ALA A 283 -5.69 2.28 26.13
C ALA A 283 -6.87 1.36 26.52
N ALA A 284 -6.65 0.41 27.43
CA ALA A 284 -7.71 -0.49 27.91
C ALA A 284 -8.74 0.24 28.80
N GLU A 285 -8.34 1.28 29.54
CA GLU A 285 -9.23 2.14 30.30
C GLU A 285 -10.11 3.00 29.37
N ARG A 286 -9.53 3.57 28.30
CA ARG A 286 -10.28 4.27 27.24
C ARG A 286 -11.26 3.34 26.52
N GLU A 287 -10.84 2.14 26.11
CA GLU A 287 -11.74 1.16 25.49
C GLU A 287 -12.87 0.74 26.45
N ALA A 288 -12.59 0.63 27.75
CA ALA A 288 -13.61 0.34 28.77
C ALA A 288 -14.55 1.53 29.06
N GLU A 289 -14.14 2.77 28.78
CA GLU A 289 -14.98 3.97 28.82
C GLU A 289 -15.88 4.06 27.58
N GLU A 290 -15.31 3.95 26.38
CA GLU A 290 -16.03 3.88 25.10
C GLU A 290 -17.11 2.78 25.09
N ARG A 291 -16.79 1.60 25.64
CA ARG A 291 -17.74 0.49 25.80
C ARG A 291 -18.91 0.83 26.74
N ARG A 292 -18.69 1.62 27.80
CA ARG A 292 -19.76 2.05 28.73
C ARG A 292 -20.62 3.14 28.11
N GLU A 293 -20.02 4.07 27.37
CA GLU A 293 -20.77 5.08 26.62
C GLU A 293 -21.65 4.42 25.55
N ALA A 294 -21.11 3.45 24.80
CA ALA A 294 -21.88 2.67 23.82
C ALA A 294 -22.99 1.81 24.48
N GLU A 295 -22.73 1.20 25.64
CA GLU A 295 -23.76 0.43 26.37
C GLU A 295 -24.88 1.34 26.90
N ALA A 296 -24.53 2.53 27.40
CA ALA A 296 -25.48 3.54 27.88
C ALA A 296 -26.31 4.14 26.73
N GLN A 297 -25.68 4.50 25.61
CA GLN A 297 -26.38 4.94 24.39
C GLN A 297 -27.33 3.86 23.89
N ALA A 298 -26.89 2.61 23.81
CA ALA A 298 -27.76 1.50 23.42
C ALA A 298 -28.88 1.23 24.45
N GLU A 299 -28.72 1.61 25.73
CA GLU A 299 -29.83 1.58 26.70
C GLU A 299 -30.81 2.74 26.51
N GLU A 300 -30.32 3.94 26.20
CA GLU A 300 -31.16 5.09 25.86
C GLU A 300 -31.98 4.82 24.58
N GLU A 301 -31.35 4.29 23.53
CA GLU A 301 -32.04 3.83 22.31
C GLU A 301 -33.09 2.75 22.60
N ARG A 302 -32.78 1.76 23.45
CA ARG A 302 -33.76 0.74 23.87
C ARG A 302 -34.95 1.35 24.59
N ARG A 303 -34.73 2.28 25.51
CA ARG A 303 -35.79 3.00 26.25
C ARG A 303 -36.62 3.89 25.31
N ALA A 304 -36.00 4.57 24.36
CA ALA A 304 -36.70 5.38 23.35
C ALA A 304 -37.56 4.51 22.43
N ALA A 305 -37.05 3.37 21.96
CA ALA A 305 -37.80 2.42 21.16
C ALA A 305 -38.92 1.72 21.97
N GLU A 306 -38.77 1.56 23.28
CA GLU A 306 -39.82 1.08 24.17
C GLU A 306 -40.96 2.11 24.28
N THR A 307 -40.65 3.38 24.56
CA THR A 307 -41.67 4.44 24.65
C THR A 307 -42.35 4.75 23.31
N GLU A 308 -41.64 4.63 22.17
CA GLU A 308 -42.26 4.74 20.84
C GLU A 308 -43.26 3.60 20.60
N ARG A 309 -42.95 2.37 21.04
CA ARG A 309 -43.85 1.22 20.91
C ARG A 309 -45.04 1.27 21.86
N GLU A 310 -44.86 1.76 23.09
CA GLU A 310 -45.98 2.06 24.00
C GLU A 310 -46.91 3.11 23.39
N ALA A 311 -46.36 4.20 22.83
CA ALA A 311 -47.14 5.24 22.16
C ALA A 311 -47.84 4.73 20.87
N GLU A 312 -47.22 3.80 20.12
CA GLU A 312 -47.87 3.16 18.99
C GLU A 312 -48.99 2.21 19.42
N GLU A 313 -48.82 1.46 20.53
CA GLU A 313 -49.86 0.59 21.08
C GLU A 313 -51.03 1.41 21.65
N GLU A 314 -50.77 2.51 22.37
CA GLU A 314 -51.82 3.42 22.83
C GLU A 314 -52.60 4.01 21.64
N ARG A 315 -51.89 4.47 20.59
CA ARG A 315 -52.52 4.94 19.35
C ARG A 315 -53.39 3.86 18.69
N ARG A 316 -52.87 2.65 18.50
CA ARG A 316 -53.62 1.52 17.91
C ARG A 316 -54.84 1.17 18.77
N ALA A 317 -54.74 1.24 20.09
CA ALA A 317 -55.87 1.02 21.00
C ALA A 317 -56.88 2.19 20.98
N ALA A 318 -56.45 3.43 20.74
CA ALA A 318 -57.35 4.56 20.53
C ALA A 318 -58.07 4.47 19.17
N GLU A 319 -57.34 4.13 18.10
CA GLU A 319 -57.89 3.89 16.75
C GLU A 319 -58.88 2.71 16.75
N ALA A 320 -58.59 1.62 17.46
CA ALA A 320 -59.50 0.50 17.63
C ALA A 320 -60.79 0.89 18.37
N ARG A 321 -60.70 1.66 19.46
CA ARG A 321 -61.87 2.17 20.20
C ARG A 321 -62.72 3.13 19.35
N ALA A 322 -62.08 4.00 18.57
CA ALA A 322 -62.78 4.88 17.63
C ALA A 322 -63.49 4.10 16.50
N ALA A 323 -62.89 3.00 16.02
CA ALA A 323 -63.51 2.10 15.05
C ALA A 323 -64.68 1.29 15.64
N GLU A 324 -64.59 0.86 16.90
CA GLU A 324 -65.69 0.22 17.62
C GLU A 324 -66.87 1.18 17.82
N GLU A 325 -66.61 2.41 18.29
CA GLU A 325 -67.65 3.45 18.43
C GLU A 325 -68.27 3.83 17.08
N ALA A 326 -67.48 3.90 16.00
CA ALA A 326 -67.99 4.12 14.65
C ALA A 326 -68.90 2.97 14.19
N ALA A 327 -68.52 1.72 14.43
CA ALA A 327 -69.33 0.55 14.10
C ALA A 327 -70.62 0.46 14.94
N GLU A 328 -70.60 0.89 16.20
CA GLU A 328 -71.81 1.03 17.02
C GLU A 328 -72.74 2.11 16.45
N ARG A 329 -72.20 3.27 16.07
CA ARG A 329 -72.95 4.36 15.41
C ARG A 329 -73.58 3.91 14.10
N GLU A 330 -72.86 3.17 13.26
CA GLU A 330 -73.38 2.60 12.01
C GLU A 330 -74.50 1.57 12.27
N ARG A 331 -74.35 0.71 13.28
CA ARG A 331 -75.41 -0.24 13.70
C ARG A 331 -76.66 0.49 14.19
N ALA A 332 -76.51 1.48 15.06
CA ALA A 332 -77.62 2.29 15.56
C ALA A 332 -78.30 3.10 14.44
N GLU A 333 -77.57 3.52 13.40
CA GLU A 333 -78.19 4.13 12.23
C GLU A 333 -78.91 3.09 11.35
N ALA A 334 -78.35 1.89 11.16
CA ALA A 334 -79.00 0.80 10.43
C ALA A 334 -80.30 0.35 11.12
N GLU A 335 -80.28 0.14 12.44
CA GLU A 335 -81.46 -0.18 13.25
C GLU A 335 -82.52 0.93 13.17
N ARG A 336 -82.11 2.21 13.20
CA ARG A 336 -83.03 3.34 12.96
C ARG A 336 -83.65 3.31 11.57
N ARG A 337 -82.85 3.07 10.52
CA ARG A 337 -83.33 2.98 9.12
C ARG A 337 -84.28 1.80 8.95
N GLU A 338 -84.02 0.67 9.60
CA GLU A 338 -84.93 -0.49 9.59
C GLU A 338 -86.22 -0.18 10.34
N ALA A 339 -86.16 0.40 11.55
CA ALA A 339 -87.34 0.80 12.31
C ALA A 339 -88.20 1.85 11.57
N GLU A 340 -87.57 2.76 10.82
CA GLU A 340 -88.23 3.74 9.95
C GLU A 340 -88.87 3.07 8.72
N ALA A 341 -88.19 2.11 8.08
CA ALA A 341 -88.75 1.31 6.98
C ALA A 341 -89.95 0.46 7.43
N GLN A 342 -89.84 -0.24 8.56
CA GLN A 342 -90.95 -0.99 9.16
C GLN A 342 -92.11 -0.06 9.58
N ALA A 343 -91.83 1.18 9.98
CA ALA A 343 -92.86 2.17 10.29
C ALA A 343 -93.54 2.72 9.03
N ALA A 344 -92.82 2.84 7.91
CA ALA A 344 -93.39 3.18 6.61
C ALA A 344 -94.24 2.02 6.05
N GLU A 345 -93.78 0.77 6.19
CA GLU A 345 -94.52 -0.42 5.78
C GLU A 345 -95.85 -0.57 6.53
N ARG A 346 -95.85 -0.40 7.87
CA ARG A 346 -97.08 -0.38 8.67
C ARG A 346 -98.05 0.72 8.23
N ARG A 347 -97.57 1.95 8.00
CA ARG A 347 -98.42 3.05 7.48
C ARG A 347 -99.01 2.73 6.11
N ALA A 348 -98.22 2.12 5.23
CA ALA A 348 -98.69 1.71 3.90
C ALA A 348 -99.68 0.53 3.99
N GLU A 349 -99.61 -0.30 5.03
CA GLU A 349 -100.63 -1.32 5.30
C GLU A 349 -101.91 -0.72 5.89
N GLU A 350 -101.80 0.19 6.85
CA GLU A 350 -102.92 0.98 7.39
C GLU A 350 -103.64 1.75 6.27
N GLU A 351 -102.90 2.34 5.33
CA GLU A 351 -103.44 3.04 4.17
C GLU A 351 -104.16 2.09 3.20
N ARG A 352 -103.56 0.93 2.86
CA ARG A 352 -104.22 -0.11 2.05
C ARG A 352 -105.48 -0.69 2.72
N GLN A 353 -105.47 -0.85 4.05
CA GLN A 353 -106.63 -1.30 4.81
C GLN A 353 -107.74 -0.24 4.77
N ALA A 354 -107.41 1.05 4.95
CA ALA A 354 -108.35 2.15 4.85
C ALA A 354 -108.89 2.38 3.41
N GLU A 355 -108.11 2.05 2.38
CA GLU A 355 -108.55 2.03 0.98
C GLU A 355 -109.53 0.88 0.73
N ALA A 356 -109.19 -0.34 1.15
CA ALA A 356 -110.08 -1.52 1.03
C ALA A 356 -111.39 -1.38 1.84
N GLU A 357 -111.36 -0.72 3.01
CA GLU A 357 -112.58 -0.42 3.75
C GLU A 357 -113.51 0.55 3.01
N ARG A 358 -112.94 1.52 2.27
CA ARG A 358 -113.69 2.46 1.42
C ARG A 358 -114.25 1.76 0.19
N GLU A 359 -113.46 0.98 -0.54
CA GLU A 359 -113.96 0.19 -1.68
C GLU A 359 -115.11 -0.74 -1.24
N ALA A 360 -114.98 -1.39 -0.08
CA ALA A 360 -116.04 -2.20 0.49
C ALA A 360 -117.27 -1.38 0.91
N GLU A 361 -117.12 -0.13 1.39
CA GLU A 361 -118.25 0.76 1.66
C GLU A 361 -118.94 1.22 0.37
N GLU A 362 -118.18 1.61 -0.66
CA GLU A 362 -118.71 1.97 -1.97
C GLU A 362 -119.42 0.78 -2.65
N GLU A 363 -118.89 -0.44 -2.56
CA GLU A 363 -119.59 -1.64 -3.05
C GLU A 363 -120.91 -1.89 -2.30
N ARG A 364 -120.93 -1.70 -0.97
CA ARG A 364 -122.16 -1.80 -0.15
C ARG A 364 -123.18 -0.75 -0.56
N GLN A 365 -122.78 0.51 -0.71
CA GLN A 365 -123.66 1.59 -1.19
C GLN A 365 -124.17 1.31 -2.62
N ALA A 366 -123.32 0.77 -3.50
CA ALA A 366 -123.72 0.37 -4.85
C ALA A 366 -124.66 -0.86 -4.85
N ALA A 367 -124.53 -1.79 -3.90
CA ALA A 367 -125.45 -2.91 -3.72
C ALA A 367 -126.83 -2.43 -3.21
N GLU A 368 -126.86 -1.54 -2.23
CA GLU A 368 -128.09 -0.91 -1.72
C GLU A 368 -128.79 -0.08 -2.82
N ALA A 369 -128.03 0.68 -3.62
CA ALA A 369 -128.57 1.42 -4.76
C ALA A 369 -129.18 0.50 -5.84
N ARG A 370 -128.59 -0.68 -6.09
CA ARG A 370 -129.13 -1.69 -7.01
C ARG A 370 -130.42 -2.31 -6.48
N GLN A 371 -130.48 -2.64 -5.19
CA GLN A 371 -131.73 -3.11 -4.54
C GLN A 371 -132.83 -2.05 -4.60
N ALA A 372 -132.50 -0.78 -4.34
CA ALA A 372 -133.43 0.34 -4.44
C ALA A 372 -133.89 0.63 -5.89
N GLU A 373 -133.17 0.14 -6.92
CA GLU A 373 -133.65 0.17 -8.30
C GLU A 373 -134.58 -1.03 -8.61
N GLU A 374 -134.25 -2.24 -8.14
CA GLU A 374 -135.11 -3.42 -8.27
C GLU A 374 -136.47 -3.21 -7.57
N GLU A 375 -136.49 -2.63 -6.36
CA GLU A 375 -137.74 -2.27 -5.68
C GLU A 375 -138.57 -1.26 -6.47
N ARG A 376 -137.93 -0.27 -7.12
CA ARG A 376 -138.63 0.70 -7.98
C ARG A 376 -139.20 0.05 -9.25
N ARG A 377 -138.47 -0.89 -9.85
CA ARG A 377 -138.95 -1.68 -11.00
C ARG A 377 -140.15 -2.56 -10.60
N ALA A 378 -140.06 -3.26 -9.48
CA ALA A 378 -141.17 -4.07 -8.94
C ALA A 378 -142.40 -3.21 -8.60
N ALA A 379 -142.21 -2.02 -8.03
CA ALA A 379 -143.29 -1.07 -7.77
C ALA A 379 -143.92 -0.52 -9.07
N ALA A 380 -143.13 -0.30 -10.12
CA ALA A 380 -143.64 0.12 -11.42
C ALA A 380 -144.46 -1.00 -12.10
N GLU A 381 -143.98 -2.25 -12.09
CA GLU A 381 -144.75 -3.40 -12.59
C GLU A 381 -146.06 -3.61 -11.80
N ALA A 382 -146.04 -3.41 -10.48
CA ALA A 382 -147.24 -3.50 -9.65
C ALA A 382 -148.26 -2.41 -10.02
N ALA A 383 -147.81 -1.17 -10.24
CA ALA A 383 -148.66 -0.06 -10.66
C ALA A 383 -149.21 -0.25 -12.09
N GLU A 384 -148.44 -0.87 -13.00
CA GLU A 384 -148.92 -1.21 -14.35
C GLU A 384 -150.03 -2.28 -14.30
N ARG A 385 -149.86 -3.33 -13.49
CA ARG A 385 -150.90 -4.35 -13.27
C ARG A 385 -152.17 -3.76 -12.66
N GLU A 386 -152.05 -2.87 -11.67
CA GLU A 386 -153.23 -2.19 -11.09
C GLU A 386 -153.92 -1.28 -12.12
N ALA A 387 -153.15 -0.63 -13.00
CA ALA A 387 -153.70 0.16 -14.11
C ALA A 387 -154.38 -0.71 -15.18
N GLU A 388 -153.90 -1.93 -15.43
CA GLU A 388 -154.53 -2.91 -16.32
C GLU A 388 -155.84 -3.45 -15.73
N GLU A 389 -155.87 -3.83 -14.44
CA GLU A 389 -157.10 -4.24 -13.74
C GLU A 389 -158.15 -3.11 -13.75
N ARG A 390 -157.74 -1.86 -13.53
CA ARG A 390 -158.63 -0.68 -13.62
C ARG A 390 -159.20 -0.48 -15.03
N ARG A 391 -158.44 -0.76 -16.09
CA ARG A 391 -158.93 -0.73 -17.49
C ARG A 391 -159.94 -1.86 -17.73
N ALA A 392 -159.60 -3.09 -17.34
CA ALA A 392 -160.48 -4.26 -17.49
C ALA A 392 -161.78 -4.13 -16.67
N ALA A 393 -161.78 -3.39 -15.57
CA ALA A 393 -162.99 -3.02 -14.83
C ALA A 393 -163.85 -2.00 -15.59
N ALA A 394 -163.23 -0.95 -16.15
CA ALA A 394 -163.93 0.08 -16.93
C ALA A 394 -164.56 -0.47 -18.22
N GLU A 395 -163.91 -1.41 -18.89
CA GLU A 395 -164.47 -2.09 -20.08
C GLU A 395 -165.71 -2.93 -19.74
N ARG A 396 -165.74 -3.58 -18.56
CA ARG A 396 -166.93 -4.31 -18.08
C ARG A 396 -168.10 -3.37 -17.80
N GLU A 397 -167.84 -2.23 -17.15
CA GLU A 397 -168.88 -1.23 -16.89
C GLU A 397 -169.41 -0.61 -18.20
N ALA A 398 -168.53 -0.41 -19.19
CA ALA A 398 -168.94 0.04 -20.53
C ALA A 398 -169.85 -0.99 -21.23
N ALA A 399 -169.53 -2.28 -21.15
CA ALA A 399 -170.36 -3.34 -21.74
C ALA A 399 -171.74 -3.47 -21.06
N GLU A 400 -171.84 -3.31 -19.74
CA GLU A 400 -173.14 -3.28 -19.04
C GLU A 400 -173.98 -2.06 -19.47
N ARG A 401 -173.35 -0.89 -19.64
CA ARG A 401 -174.02 0.32 -20.14
C ARG A 401 -174.51 0.17 -21.58
N GLU A 402 -173.77 -0.52 -22.45
CA GLU A 402 -174.18 -0.80 -23.82
C GLU A 402 -175.37 -1.78 -23.88
N ALA A 403 -175.35 -2.86 -23.10
CA ALA A 403 -176.48 -3.78 -22.98
C ALA A 403 -177.76 -3.10 -22.46
N ALA A 404 -177.63 -2.18 -21.49
CA ALA A 404 -178.74 -1.37 -21.02
C ALA A 404 -179.31 -0.41 -22.09
N ALA A 405 -178.43 0.15 -22.94
CA ALA A 405 -178.84 1.01 -24.06
C ALA A 405 -179.55 0.23 -25.17
N GLU A 406 -179.16 -1.02 -25.43
CA GLU A 406 -179.86 -1.87 -26.40
C GLU A 406 -181.28 -2.23 -25.95
N ALA A 407 -181.47 -2.58 -24.67
CA ALA A 407 -182.80 -2.82 -24.09
C ALA A 407 -183.73 -1.60 -24.25
N ALA A 408 -183.21 -0.40 -23.99
CA ALA A 408 -183.95 0.86 -24.18
C ALA A 408 -184.35 1.11 -25.65
N ARG A 409 -183.48 0.76 -26.62
CA ARG A 409 -183.78 0.88 -28.05
C ARG A 409 -184.91 -0.06 -28.49
N GLN A 410 -184.94 -1.29 -28.00
CA GLN A 410 -186.03 -2.23 -28.31
C GLN A 410 -187.38 -1.73 -27.77
N GLN A 411 -187.39 -1.12 -26.58
CA GLN A 411 -188.60 -0.56 -25.99
C GLN A 411 -189.08 0.70 -26.75
N ALA A 412 -188.18 1.58 -27.18
CA ALA A 412 -188.52 2.75 -27.99
C ALA A 412 -189.15 2.39 -29.35
N LEU A 413 -188.72 1.28 -29.97
CA LEU A 413 -189.26 0.80 -31.25
C LEU A 413 -190.75 0.38 -31.16
N ALA A 414 -191.20 -0.07 -29.98
CA ALA A 414 -192.56 -0.56 -29.78
C ALA A 414 -193.62 0.55 -29.66
N ASP A 415 -193.23 1.75 -29.22
CA ASP A 415 -194.12 2.91 -29.14
C ASP A 415 -194.03 3.82 -30.38
N ALA A 416 -192.87 3.87 -31.05
CA ALA A 416 -192.68 4.56 -32.34
C ALA A 416 -193.51 3.97 -33.51
N LEU A 417 -194.17 2.83 -33.32
CA LEU A 417 -195.11 2.23 -34.27
C LEU A 417 -196.59 2.56 -34.01
N ARG A 418 -196.91 3.34 -32.95
CA ARG A 418 -198.29 3.63 -32.55
C ARG A 418 -198.75 5.04 -32.93
N GLU A 419 -197.96 6.04 -32.62
CA GLU A 419 -198.22 7.43 -33.03
C GLU A 419 -197.60 7.66 -34.42
N ALA A 420 -198.42 7.45 -35.45
CA ALA A 420 -198.01 7.64 -36.84
C ALA A 420 -198.09 9.12 -37.26
N GLN A 421 -197.63 9.41 -38.48
CA GLN A 421 -198.15 10.53 -39.29
C GLN A 421 -197.96 11.95 -38.72
N ASP A 422 -196.73 12.36 -38.44
CA ASP A 422 -196.26 13.72 -38.76
C ASP A 422 -194.71 13.81 -38.81
N GLY A 423 -194.15 14.91 -39.35
CA GLY A 423 -192.71 15.11 -39.57
C GLY A 423 -191.96 15.77 -38.39
N SER A 424 -190.78 16.39 -38.53
CA SER A 424 -189.88 16.62 -39.68
C SER A 424 -188.52 17.21 -39.20
N ALA A 425 -187.39 16.82 -39.81
CA ALA A 425 -186.03 17.44 -39.70
C ALA A 425 -185.34 17.48 -38.31
N GLY A 426 -184.00 17.62 -38.18
CA GLY A 426 -182.90 17.54 -39.17
C GLY A 426 -181.59 18.21 -38.69
N ALA A 427 -180.46 17.95 -39.39
CA ALA A 427 -179.16 18.69 -39.36
C ALA A 427 -178.34 18.71 -38.03
N GLU A 428 -177.03 19.02 -37.99
CA GLU A 428 -175.82 18.67 -38.78
C GLU A 428 -174.56 19.20 -38.02
N GLY A 429 -173.33 18.71 -38.26
CA GLY A 429 -172.10 19.30 -37.66
C GLY A 429 -170.84 18.41 -37.70
N THR A 430 -169.65 19.02 -37.76
CA THR A 430 -168.34 18.35 -38.04
C THR A 430 -167.11 19.14 -37.51
N ASP A 431 -165.90 18.55 -37.64
CA ASP A 431 -164.56 19.17 -37.78
C ASP A 431 -163.86 19.87 -36.56
N THR A 432 -162.52 20.07 -36.49
CA THR A 432 -161.29 19.28 -36.83
C THR A 432 -159.99 19.92 -36.24
N ALA A 433 -158.97 19.08 -35.91
CA ALA A 433 -157.48 19.23 -36.09
C ALA A 433 -156.60 20.43 -35.61
N SER A 434 -155.36 20.11 -35.17
CA SER A 434 -154.06 20.88 -35.21
C SER A 434 -152.98 20.10 -34.39
N THR A 435 -151.80 19.60 -34.84
CA THR A 435 -150.49 20.19 -35.32
C THR A 435 -149.74 21.05 -34.28
N GLY A 436 -148.42 20.98 -33.98
CA GLY A 436 -147.19 20.21 -34.41
C GLY A 436 -146.14 20.17 -33.24
N ASP A 437 -144.78 20.12 -33.26
CA ASP A 437 -143.60 19.77 -34.12
C ASP A 437 -142.28 20.11 -33.29
N ALA A 438 -140.97 19.78 -33.53
CA ALA A 438 -140.17 18.71 -34.20
C ALA A 438 -138.61 18.87 -33.93
N VAL A 439 -137.73 17.87 -34.23
CA VAL A 439 -136.20 17.90 -34.35
C VAL A 439 -135.33 17.96 -33.04
N GLY A 440 -134.12 17.36 -32.86
CA GLY A 440 -133.32 16.30 -33.56
C GLY A 440 -131.75 16.30 -33.34
N GLY A 441 -131.08 15.11 -33.25
CA GLY A 441 -129.59 14.84 -33.37
C GLY A 441 -128.64 15.16 -32.17
N ASP A 442 -127.42 14.60 -31.95
CA ASP A 442 -126.65 13.41 -32.45
C ASP A 442 -125.51 12.99 -31.43
N SER A 443 -124.46 12.22 -31.80
CA SER A 443 -123.59 11.32 -30.97
C SER A 443 -122.07 11.76 -30.82
N GLN A 444 -121.03 11.08 -30.23
CA GLN A 444 -120.59 9.66 -30.04
C GLN A 444 -119.49 9.43 -28.92
N MET A 445 -119.31 8.17 -28.43
CA MET A 445 -118.06 7.33 -28.21
C MET A 445 -116.77 7.92 -27.51
N ILE A 446 -116.04 7.37 -26.49
CA ILE A 446 -115.58 6.06 -25.94
C ILE A 446 -114.11 5.67 -26.27
N ASP A 447 -113.27 5.51 -25.22
CA ASP A 447 -112.07 4.63 -24.94
C ASP A 447 -111.06 5.36 -24.01
N GLY A 448 -110.16 4.76 -23.20
CA GLY A 448 -109.74 3.36 -23.02
C GLY A 448 -108.30 3.11 -23.55
N GLY A 449 -107.29 2.57 -22.82
CA GLY A 449 -107.12 2.32 -21.39
C GLY A 449 -105.86 1.47 -21.08
N SER A 450 -105.05 1.85 -20.07
CA SER A 450 -104.05 1.02 -19.33
C SER A 450 -102.83 0.36 -20.03
N GLY A 451 -101.76 0.12 -19.26
CA GLY A 451 -100.83 -1.01 -19.45
C GLY A 451 -99.33 -0.71 -19.50
N ALA A 452 -98.53 -1.38 -18.66
CA ALA A 452 -97.05 -1.33 -18.65
C ALA A 452 -96.43 -2.69 -18.25
N SER A 453 -95.17 -2.94 -18.62
CA SER A 453 -94.18 -3.79 -17.90
C SER A 453 -92.88 -3.97 -18.71
N ALA A 454 -91.85 -4.60 -18.14
CA ALA A 454 -90.48 -4.66 -18.65
C ALA A 454 -89.93 -6.11 -18.71
N ALA A 455 -88.74 -6.29 -19.30
CA ALA A 455 -87.98 -7.54 -19.28
C ALA A 455 -86.45 -7.31 -19.26
N GLN A 456 -85.72 -8.26 -18.68
CA GLN A 456 -84.24 -8.45 -18.74
C GLN A 456 -83.96 -9.61 -19.75
N ASP A 457 -82.76 -10.10 -20.10
CA ASP A 457 -81.58 -10.49 -19.30
C ASP A 457 -80.35 -10.78 -20.28
N PRO A 458 -79.32 -11.65 -20.08
CA PRO A 458 -77.93 -11.18 -19.86
C PRO A 458 -76.79 -11.86 -20.68
N LEU A 459 -75.55 -11.78 -20.14
CA LEU A 459 -74.27 -12.49 -20.45
C LEU A 459 -73.42 -11.95 -21.65
N ALA A 460 -72.06 -11.93 -21.62
CA ALA A 460 -71.08 -12.35 -20.59
C ALA A 460 -69.69 -11.65 -20.68
N ALA A 461 -69.05 -11.45 -19.50
CA ALA A 461 -67.62 -11.64 -19.18
C ALA A 461 -66.44 -10.93 -19.93
N ALA A 462 -65.83 -9.96 -19.21
CA ALA A 462 -64.45 -10.02 -18.65
C ALA A 462 -63.20 -9.41 -19.37
N LEU A 463 -62.26 -8.94 -18.51
CA LEU A 463 -60.84 -8.56 -18.69
C LEU A 463 -60.51 -7.26 -19.47
N ALA A 464 -59.46 -6.48 -19.16
CA ALA A 464 -58.70 -6.20 -17.91
C ALA A 464 -57.68 -5.04 -18.14
N GLY A 465 -57.18 -4.40 -17.06
CA GLY A 465 -55.90 -3.66 -16.94
C GLY A 465 -55.50 -2.65 -18.05
N ALA A 466 -55.59 -1.31 -17.90
CA ALA A 466 -55.02 -0.41 -16.89
C ALA A 466 -53.49 -0.12 -16.99
N MET A 467 -53.18 1.03 -17.63
CA MET A 467 -52.09 2.00 -17.40
C MET A 467 -50.75 1.61 -16.74
N SER A 468 -49.63 1.80 -17.47
CA SER A 468 -48.35 2.40 -17.02
C SER A 468 -47.36 2.55 -18.22
N GLY A 469 -46.34 3.40 -18.24
CA GLY A 469 -46.00 4.47 -17.29
C GLY A 469 -44.51 4.90 -17.26
N GLY A 470 -44.11 5.85 -18.13
CA GLY A 470 -43.02 6.82 -17.89
C GLY A 470 -41.53 6.44 -18.03
N ALA A 471 -40.78 7.33 -18.73
CA ALA A 471 -39.37 7.74 -18.51
C ALA A 471 -38.20 6.70 -18.62
N ALA A 472 -36.92 7.09 -18.81
CA ALA A 472 -36.27 8.20 -19.53
C ALA A 472 -34.74 7.99 -19.53
N THR A 473 -34.00 8.49 -20.54
CA THR A 473 -32.54 8.71 -20.47
C THR A 473 -32.01 9.71 -21.52
N ASN A 474 -31.04 10.52 -21.10
CA ASN A 474 -30.08 11.26 -21.93
C ASN A 474 -28.77 10.41 -22.03
N ASP A 475 -27.66 10.77 -22.70
CA ASP A 475 -27.12 12.09 -23.03
C ASP A 475 -26.16 12.11 -24.25
N ALA A 476 -25.58 13.28 -24.54
CA ALA A 476 -24.97 13.73 -25.78
C ALA A 476 -23.63 13.10 -26.21
N GLY A 477 -23.24 13.41 -27.46
CA GLY A 477 -21.87 13.33 -27.99
C GLY A 477 -21.36 14.72 -28.41
N THR A 478 -20.03 14.88 -28.46
CA THR A 478 -19.35 16.19 -28.59
C THR A 478 -18.88 16.48 -30.02
N ASP A 479 -18.85 17.75 -30.42
CA ASP A 479 -18.46 18.23 -31.76
C ASP A 479 -17.10 18.99 -31.75
N ALA A 480 -16.55 19.27 -32.93
CA ALA A 480 -15.17 19.75 -33.13
C ALA A 480 -15.04 21.23 -33.54
N GLY A 481 -13.84 21.80 -33.37
CA GLY A 481 -13.50 23.13 -33.93
C GLY A 481 -12.14 23.67 -33.45
N GLY A 482 -11.40 24.32 -34.35
CA GLY A 482 -10.12 24.98 -34.04
C GLY A 482 -9.88 26.18 -34.97
N PHE A 483 -8.96 27.09 -34.59
CA PHE A 483 -8.59 28.28 -35.35
C PHE A 483 -7.08 28.62 -35.21
N VAL A 484 -6.57 29.54 -36.03
CA VAL A 484 -5.15 29.60 -36.45
C VAL A 484 -4.61 31.06 -36.54
N GLU A 485 -3.26 31.18 -36.51
CA GLU A 485 -2.38 32.30 -36.95
C GLU A 485 -2.08 33.48 -35.99
N PRO A 486 -0.98 34.27 -36.18
CA PRO A 486 0.14 34.11 -37.14
C PRO A 486 1.60 34.27 -36.57
N MET A 487 2.57 33.83 -37.41
CA MET A 487 3.95 34.34 -37.72
C MET A 487 4.70 35.33 -36.80
N GLN A 488 6.06 35.40 -36.72
CA GLN A 488 7.20 34.60 -37.24
C GLN A 488 8.51 35.11 -36.58
N LEU A 489 9.56 34.26 -36.50
CA LEU A 489 10.95 34.50 -37.00
C LEU A 489 11.95 33.55 -36.30
N ALA A 490 12.82 32.89 -37.09
CA ALA A 490 13.89 32.04 -36.57
C ALA A 490 15.15 32.11 -37.47
N PRO A 491 16.37 32.27 -36.91
CA PRO A 491 17.61 32.12 -37.67
C PRO A 491 17.99 30.64 -37.81
N SER A 492 18.42 30.21 -38.99
CA SER A 492 18.86 28.83 -39.23
C SER A 492 20.37 28.65 -39.00
N PRO A 493 20.81 27.71 -38.14
CA PRO A 493 22.18 27.21 -38.16
C PRO A 493 22.40 26.20 -39.30
N ILE A 494 23.67 25.96 -39.64
CA ILE A 494 24.10 25.19 -40.81
C ILE A 494 23.91 23.68 -40.60
N ARG A 495 23.41 22.98 -41.63
CA ARG A 495 23.42 21.51 -41.71
C ARG A 495 24.73 21.00 -42.32
N PRO A 496 25.49 20.10 -41.67
CA PRO A 496 26.39 19.22 -42.39
C PRO A 496 25.57 18.17 -43.17
N THR A 497 26.00 17.81 -44.38
CA THR A 497 25.44 16.68 -45.13
C THR A 497 26.00 15.36 -44.59
N PRO A 498 25.17 14.34 -44.29
CA PRO A 498 25.66 13.06 -43.82
C PRO A 498 26.35 12.27 -44.94
N LEU A 499 27.37 11.48 -44.59
CA LEU A 499 27.65 10.26 -45.35
C LEU A 499 26.59 9.21 -44.99
N GLU A 500 26.25 8.37 -45.95
CA GLU A 500 25.26 7.31 -45.78
C GLU A 500 25.74 6.20 -44.84
N GLY A 501 24.82 5.63 -44.06
CA GLY A 501 24.98 4.29 -43.49
C GLY A 501 25.66 4.19 -42.12
N ILE A 502 25.14 4.87 -41.10
CA ILE A 502 24.83 4.30 -39.77
C ILE A 502 24.08 5.35 -38.93
N ASP A 503 22.92 4.97 -38.37
CA ASP A 503 22.27 5.74 -37.29
C ASP A 503 22.83 5.27 -35.94
N MET A 504 23.76 6.04 -35.40
CA MET A 504 24.43 5.75 -34.12
C MET A 504 23.46 5.71 -32.93
N SER A 505 22.33 6.41 -32.98
CA SER A 505 21.32 6.37 -31.90
C SER A 505 20.64 5.01 -31.88
N SER A 506 20.22 4.52 -33.05
CA SER A 506 19.67 3.16 -33.19
C SER A 506 20.66 2.07 -32.79
N LEU A 507 21.96 2.28 -33.00
CA LEU A 507 23.00 1.35 -32.56
C LEU A 507 23.27 1.43 -31.05
N SER A 508 23.02 2.56 -30.38
CA SER A 508 23.11 2.65 -28.92
C SER A 508 21.95 1.90 -28.26
N GLU A 509 20.70 2.09 -28.71
CA GLU A 509 19.54 1.33 -28.21
C GLU A 509 19.66 -0.18 -28.46
N ALA A 510 20.30 -0.58 -29.57
CA ALA A 510 20.53 -1.99 -29.91
C ALA A 510 21.64 -2.65 -29.08
N GLN A 511 22.57 -1.88 -28.49
CA GLN A 511 23.66 -2.42 -27.69
C GLN A 511 23.20 -2.83 -26.29
N PRO A 512 23.60 -4.00 -25.77
CA PRO A 512 23.34 -4.35 -24.38
C PRO A 512 24.10 -3.41 -23.43
N LEU A 513 23.64 -3.29 -22.18
CA LEU A 513 24.44 -2.68 -21.12
C LEU A 513 25.79 -3.38 -21.03
N SER A 514 26.87 -2.60 -21.07
CA SER A 514 28.23 -3.08 -20.87
C SER A 514 28.43 -3.59 -19.45
N LEU A 515 29.50 -4.38 -19.25
CA LEU A 515 29.82 -4.93 -17.93
C LEU A 515 30.03 -3.84 -16.87
N ALA A 516 30.62 -2.70 -17.25
CA ALA A 516 30.82 -1.56 -16.35
C ALA A 516 29.49 -0.87 -15.97
N GLU A 517 28.56 -0.71 -16.92
CA GLU A 517 27.23 -0.14 -16.65
C GLU A 517 26.40 -1.09 -15.76
N LYS A 518 26.45 -2.41 -16.00
CA LYS A 518 25.82 -3.42 -15.14
C LYS A 518 26.44 -3.42 -13.72
N ASP A 519 27.76 -3.32 -13.58
CA ASP A 519 28.41 -3.35 -12.25
C ASP A 519 28.27 -2.04 -11.46
N ALA A 520 28.19 -0.89 -12.15
CA ALA A 520 27.81 0.38 -11.54
C ALA A 520 26.40 0.31 -10.93
N PHE A 521 25.42 -0.22 -11.68
CA PHE A 521 24.07 -0.47 -11.19
C PHE A 521 24.06 -1.48 -10.03
N ARG A 522 24.85 -2.57 -10.11
CA ARG A 522 25.04 -3.55 -9.03
C ARG A 522 25.52 -2.89 -7.73
N THR A 523 26.51 -2.00 -7.87
CA THR A 523 27.19 -1.36 -6.75
C THR A 523 26.31 -0.31 -6.09
N ALA A 524 25.60 0.50 -6.89
CA ALA A 524 24.59 1.42 -6.37
C ALA A 524 23.48 0.68 -5.61
N LEU A 525 22.96 -0.42 -6.15
CA LEU A 525 21.87 -1.17 -5.51
C LEU A 525 22.33 -1.94 -4.26
N ARG A 526 23.57 -2.45 -4.23
CA ARG A 526 24.17 -3.11 -3.05
C ARG A 526 24.20 -2.19 -1.82
N GLN A 527 24.41 -0.88 -2.00
CA GLN A 527 24.53 0.06 -0.87
C GLN A 527 23.29 0.12 0.04
N CYS A 528 22.10 -0.25 -0.48
CA CYS A 528 20.85 -0.29 0.30
C CYS A 528 20.37 -1.72 0.61
N TRP A 529 21.12 -2.75 0.21
CA TRP A 529 20.74 -4.16 0.43
C TRP A 529 21.14 -4.61 1.83
N ASN A 530 20.18 -4.57 2.77
CA ASN A 530 20.40 -5.00 4.15
C ASN A 530 20.18 -6.51 4.29
N GLU A 531 21.26 -7.27 4.13
CA GLU A 531 21.31 -8.73 4.29
C GLU A 531 20.89 -9.18 5.70
N GLY A 532 21.15 -8.35 6.73
CA GLY A 532 20.72 -8.59 8.12
C GLY A 532 19.23 -8.41 8.38
N ALA A 533 18.47 -7.82 7.45
CA ALA A 533 17.01 -7.72 7.54
C ALA A 533 16.28 -8.98 6.99
N LEU A 534 17.02 -9.96 6.46
CA LEU A 534 16.47 -11.23 5.97
C LEU A 534 16.20 -12.19 7.14
N SER A 535 15.09 -12.93 7.06
CA SER A 535 14.86 -14.08 7.95
C SER A 535 15.90 -15.18 7.72
N VAL A 536 16.05 -16.10 8.68
CA VAL A 536 16.99 -17.26 8.59
C VAL A 536 16.69 -18.18 7.41
N GLU A 537 15.47 -18.12 6.86
CA GLU A 537 15.10 -18.80 5.62
C GLU A 537 15.44 -17.94 4.38
N ALA A 538 15.11 -16.64 4.41
CA ALA A 538 15.38 -15.69 3.33
C ALA A 538 16.90 -15.53 3.05
N SER A 539 17.75 -15.62 4.08
CA SER A 539 19.22 -15.59 3.95
C SER A 539 19.83 -16.89 3.41
N ARG A 540 19.02 -17.83 2.90
CA ARG A 540 19.46 -19.08 2.26
C ARG A 540 18.87 -19.32 0.86
N MET A 541 18.03 -18.41 0.40
CA MET A 541 17.37 -18.47 -0.91
C MET A 541 17.77 -17.27 -1.78
N SER A 542 17.42 -17.31 -3.06
CA SER A 542 17.43 -16.13 -3.92
C SER A 542 16.02 -15.72 -4.34
N VAL A 543 15.84 -14.42 -4.58
CA VAL A 543 14.60 -13.86 -5.12
C VAL A 543 14.92 -12.93 -6.29
N SER A 544 14.33 -13.20 -7.44
CA SER A 544 14.43 -12.37 -8.63
C SER A 544 13.29 -11.37 -8.63
N VAL A 545 13.61 -10.07 -8.58
CA VAL A 545 12.64 -8.97 -8.53
C VAL A 545 12.60 -8.28 -9.88
N GLY A 546 11.43 -8.29 -10.52
CA GLY A 546 11.17 -7.58 -11.76
C GLY A 546 10.54 -6.22 -11.49
N PHE A 547 11.05 -5.16 -12.12
CA PHE A 547 10.49 -3.81 -11.99
C PHE A 547 10.82 -2.91 -13.19
N SER A 548 10.09 -1.79 -13.28
CA SER A 548 10.26 -0.77 -14.31
C SER A 548 10.82 0.53 -13.72
N MET A 549 11.58 1.27 -14.52
CA MET A 549 12.20 2.55 -14.18
C MET A 549 11.80 3.67 -15.15
N THR A 550 11.83 4.91 -14.66
CA THR A 550 11.69 6.13 -15.48
C THR A 550 12.98 6.44 -16.25
N ALA A 551 12.93 7.36 -17.22
CA ALA A 551 14.09 7.75 -18.03
C ALA A 551 15.21 8.46 -17.25
N ASP A 552 14.94 8.94 -16.04
CA ASP A 552 15.93 9.43 -15.07
C ASP A 552 16.36 8.36 -14.04
N GLY A 553 16.08 7.08 -14.32
CA GLY A 553 16.60 5.94 -13.56
C GLY A 553 15.90 5.65 -12.24
N ARG A 554 14.73 6.22 -11.96
CA ARG A 554 13.98 6.01 -10.72
C ARG A 554 13.05 4.78 -10.83
N PRO A 555 13.03 3.85 -9.86
CA PRO A 555 12.06 2.77 -9.81
C PRO A 555 10.62 3.28 -9.68
N ILE A 556 9.71 2.69 -10.45
CA ILE A 556 8.27 2.95 -10.37
C ILE A 556 7.69 1.98 -9.35
N GLU A 557 7.31 2.46 -8.17
CA GLU A 557 6.98 1.60 -7.02
C GLU A 557 5.89 0.54 -7.31
N THR A 558 4.87 0.91 -8.09
CA THR A 558 3.76 0.03 -8.48
C THR A 558 4.13 -1.07 -9.49
N SER A 559 5.37 -1.06 -10.00
CA SER A 559 5.88 -2.07 -10.95
C SER A 559 6.66 -3.21 -10.30
N LEU A 560 7.08 -3.07 -9.02
CA LEU A 560 7.89 -4.08 -8.34
C LEU A 560 7.09 -5.36 -8.06
N ARG A 561 7.62 -6.49 -8.52
CA ARG A 561 7.03 -7.83 -8.33
C ARG A 561 8.10 -8.92 -8.26
N ILE A 562 7.77 -10.03 -7.62
CA ILE A 562 8.56 -11.27 -7.72
C ILE A 562 8.45 -11.78 -9.16
N ALA A 563 9.60 -12.11 -9.76
CA ALA A 563 9.73 -12.71 -11.08
C ALA A 563 10.05 -14.22 -10.99
N ASP A 564 10.91 -14.61 -10.04
CA ASP A 564 11.25 -16.00 -9.70
C ASP A 564 11.81 -16.05 -8.25
N TYR A 565 11.91 -17.24 -7.64
CA TYR A 565 12.64 -17.46 -6.39
C TYR A 565 13.15 -18.89 -6.26
N ARG A 566 14.33 -19.09 -5.64
CA ARG A 566 15.01 -20.39 -5.60
C ARG A 566 15.60 -20.69 -4.22
N GLY A 567 15.32 -21.87 -3.67
CA GLY A 567 15.94 -22.36 -2.44
C GLY A 567 15.16 -22.17 -1.12
N GLY A 568 13.88 -21.76 -1.19
CA GLY A 568 13.03 -21.60 0.00
C GLY A 568 11.53 -21.61 -0.28
N SER A 569 10.73 -21.35 0.73
CA SER A 569 9.27 -21.26 0.65
C SER A 569 8.78 -19.92 0.08
N GLU A 570 7.52 -19.90 -0.36
CA GLU A 570 6.85 -18.67 -0.80
C GLU A 570 6.79 -17.60 0.33
N GLY A 571 6.70 -18.02 1.59
CA GLY A 571 6.70 -17.10 2.74
C GLY A 571 8.05 -16.39 2.90
N GLY A 572 9.15 -17.14 2.83
CA GLY A 572 10.49 -16.57 2.84
C GLY A 572 10.79 -15.71 1.61
N ALA A 573 10.28 -16.09 0.43
CA ALA A 573 10.42 -15.31 -0.80
C ALA A 573 9.69 -13.96 -0.74
N ARG A 574 8.49 -13.92 -0.13
CA ARG A 574 7.76 -12.66 0.14
C ARG A 574 8.54 -11.75 1.08
N HIS A 575 9.11 -12.28 2.18
CA HIS A 575 9.97 -11.50 3.10
C HIS A 575 11.22 -10.95 2.38
N ALA A 576 11.90 -11.79 1.60
CA ALA A 576 13.07 -11.37 0.80
C ALA A 576 12.71 -10.27 -0.21
N PHE A 577 11.54 -10.37 -0.85
CA PHE A 577 11.02 -9.35 -1.77
C PHE A 577 10.72 -8.02 -1.08
N GLU A 578 10.21 -8.00 0.16
CA GLU A 578 9.98 -6.74 0.88
C GLU A 578 11.30 -6.03 1.24
N VAL A 579 12.32 -6.77 1.64
CA VAL A 579 13.68 -6.23 1.85
C VAL A 579 14.27 -5.72 0.53
N ALA A 580 14.09 -6.45 -0.57
CA ALA A 580 14.59 -6.07 -1.89
C ALA A 580 13.86 -4.81 -2.43
N ARG A 581 12.54 -4.72 -2.29
CA ARG A 581 11.75 -3.51 -2.60
C ARG A 581 12.26 -2.31 -1.81
N ARG A 582 12.55 -2.46 -0.51
CA ARG A 582 13.13 -1.38 0.30
C ARG A 582 14.51 -0.96 -0.25
N ALA A 583 15.38 -1.90 -0.57
CA ALA A 583 16.70 -1.60 -1.14
C ALA A 583 16.62 -0.84 -2.48
N ILE A 584 15.74 -1.31 -3.39
CA ILE A 584 15.48 -0.69 -4.69
C ILE A 584 14.95 0.75 -4.51
N MET A 585 13.95 0.95 -3.65
CA MET A 585 13.34 2.27 -3.46
C MET A 585 14.27 3.27 -2.75
N MET A 586 15.09 2.83 -1.79
CA MET A 586 16.04 3.72 -1.10
C MET A 586 17.17 4.17 -2.05
N CYS A 587 17.88 3.24 -2.69
CA CYS A 587 19.01 3.62 -3.56
C CYS A 587 18.56 4.16 -4.93
N GLY A 588 17.39 3.76 -5.41
CA GLY A 588 16.76 4.32 -6.60
C GLY A 588 16.10 5.69 -6.38
N GLY A 589 16.02 6.18 -5.14
CA GLY A 589 15.39 7.46 -4.79
C GLY A 589 16.05 8.71 -5.38
N ALA A 590 17.30 8.60 -5.82
CA ALA A 590 18.00 9.65 -6.59
C ALA A 590 17.96 9.45 -8.11
N GLY A 591 17.61 8.24 -8.57
CA GLY A 591 17.85 7.74 -9.93
C GLY A 591 19.15 6.95 -10.02
N PHE A 592 19.13 5.77 -10.63
CA PHE A 592 20.33 4.95 -10.86
C PHE A 592 21.19 5.51 -12.02
N PRO A 593 22.53 5.40 -11.95
CA PRO A 593 23.45 5.96 -12.95
C PRO A 593 23.49 5.12 -14.24
N LEU A 594 22.41 5.17 -15.02
CA LEU A 594 22.22 4.37 -16.23
C LEU A 594 22.28 5.23 -17.52
N PRO A 595 22.79 4.68 -18.63
CA PRO A 595 22.96 5.40 -19.90
C PRO A 595 21.62 5.68 -20.60
N MET A 596 21.22 6.95 -20.70
CA MET A 596 19.92 7.37 -21.26
C MET A 596 19.74 6.95 -22.74
N ASP A 597 20.82 6.94 -23.52
CA ASP A 597 20.86 6.46 -24.90
C ASP A 597 20.52 4.97 -25.07
N LYS A 598 20.41 4.22 -23.96
CA LYS A 598 20.04 2.80 -23.91
C LYS A 598 18.78 2.54 -23.09
N TYR A 599 17.94 3.55 -22.84
CA TYR A 599 16.76 3.43 -21.96
C TYR A 599 15.87 2.20 -22.28
N GLY A 600 15.63 1.89 -23.56
CA GLY A 600 14.89 0.69 -23.97
C GLY A 600 15.49 -0.66 -23.51
N ARG A 601 16.75 -0.69 -23.06
CA ARG A 601 17.44 -1.87 -22.51
C ARG A 601 17.33 -2.03 -21.00
N TRP A 602 16.96 -0.99 -20.27
CA TRP A 602 16.92 -0.97 -18.80
C TRP A 602 15.66 -0.34 -18.19
N ARG A 603 14.73 0.15 -19.01
CA ARG A 603 13.39 0.55 -18.56
C ARG A 603 12.69 -0.56 -17.78
N ASP A 604 12.86 -1.81 -18.19
CA ASP A 604 12.30 -2.99 -17.54
C ASP A 604 13.44 -3.96 -17.20
N VAL A 605 13.65 -4.26 -15.92
CA VAL A 605 14.77 -5.09 -15.43
C VAL A 605 14.31 -6.20 -14.51
N VAL A 606 15.10 -7.28 -14.44
CA VAL A 606 14.99 -8.32 -13.41
C VAL A 606 16.33 -8.40 -12.67
N VAL A 607 16.26 -8.46 -11.35
CA VAL A 607 17.42 -8.40 -10.46
C VAL A 607 17.36 -9.56 -9.47
N GLU A 608 18.35 -10.45 -9.47
CA GLU A 608 18.42 -11.55 -8.50
C GLU A 608 19.13 -11.11 -7.23
N PHE A 609 18.40 -11.07 -6.13
CA PHE A 609 18.94 -10.85 -4.79
C PHE A 609 19.29 -12.20 -4.16
N ARG A 610 20.53 -12.31 -3.66
CA ARG A 610 21.10 -13.53 -3.08
C ARG A 610 21.88 -13.17 -1.79
N PRO A 611 22.15 -14.13 -0.88
CA PRO A 611 22.87 -13.86 0.36
C PRO A 611 24.35 -13.52 0.14
N ASP A 612 24.95 -13.99 -0.95
CA ASP A 612 26.28 -13.61 -1.44
C ASP A 612 26.24 -12.44 -2.46
N GLY A 613 25.13 -11.70 -2.49
CA GLY A 613 24.96 -10.45 -3.22
C GLY A 613 24.31 -10.56 -4.60
N ILE A 614 24.01 -9.38 -5.13
CA ILE A 614 23.10 -9.13 -6.26
C ILE A 614 23.66 -9.62 -7.61
N GLY A 615 22.79 -10.20 -8.45
CA GLY A 615 23.01 -10.56 -9.85
C GLY A 615 21.97 -9.96 -10.81
N PHE A 616 22.22 -10.07 -12.11
CA PHE A 616 21.32 -9.63 -13.19
C PHE A 616 21.39 -10.61 -14.36
N ASP A 617 20.22 -10.95 -14.91
CA ASP A 617 20.09 -11.61 -16.22
C ASP A 617 19.86 -10.55 -17.31
#